data_AF-A0A838VXN8-F1
#
_entry.id   AF-A0A838VXN8-F1
#
_cell.length_a   1.000
_cell.length_b   1.000
_cell.length_c   1.000
_cell.angle_alpha   90.00
_cell.angle_beta   90.00
_cell.angle_gamma   90.00
#
_symmetry.space_group_name_H-M   'P 1'
#
loop_
_entity.id
_entity.type
_entity.pdbx_description
1 polymer ?
#
loop_
_entity_poly.entity_id
_entity_poly.type
_entity_poly.pdbx_seq_one_letter_code
_entity_poly.pdbx_strand_id
1 'polypeptide(L)'
;MTKKKISKKQELTLDTIATINLDPNKVKKLKDFNPESIFLDHTFVGEALLQCLIDNDTEAFMEILDSYLRVNKKRVAKNANLTRSTVQSAFSKNGNPTLKTIAKIVHHETAAKRS
;
A
#
# COMPACT_ATOMS: atom_id res chain seq x y z
N MET A 1 -13.50 -41.28 -34.73
CA MET A 1 -13.69 -40.32 -33.62
C MET A 1 -13.31 -38.93 -34.07
N THR A 2 -14.28 -38.07 -34.37
CA THR A 2 -14.07 -36.74 -34.96
C THR A 2 -13.88 -35.70 -33.86
N LYS A 3 -12.73 -35.03 -33.82
CA LYS A 3 -12.43 -33.96 -32.85
C LYS A 3 -13.36 -32.76 -33.11
N LYS A 4 -14.13 -32.35 -32.11
CA LYS A 4 -15.02 -31.19 -32.16
C LYS A 4 -14.16 -29.91 -32.08
N LYS A 5 -14.15 -29.14 -33.17
CA LYS A 5 -13.41 -27.87 -33.28
C LYS A 5 -14.01 -26.86 -32.31
N ILE A 6 -13.23 -26.37 -31.36
CA ILE A 6 -13.67 -25.36 -30.39
C ILE A 6 -13.81 -24.02 -31.13
N SER A 7 -14.98 -23.40 -30.99
CA SER A 7 -15.36 -22.17 -31.69
C SER A 7 -14.56 -20.97 -31.17
N LYS A 8 -14.14 -20.15 -32.14
CA LYS A 8 -13.62 -18.76 -32.11
C LYS A 8 -13.43 -18.07 -30.75
N LYS A 9 -12.24 -17.46 -30.63
CA LYS A 9 -11.84 -16.39 -29.70
C LYS A 9 -13.06 -15.49 -29.36
N GLN A 10 -13.49 -15.48 -28.11
CA GLN A 10 -14.54 -14.57 -27.64
C GLN A 10 -14.05 -13.13 -27.79
N GLU A 11 -14.77 -12.34 -28.59
CA GLU A 11 -14.63 -10.89 -28.59
C GLU A 11 -15.25 -10.37 -27.28
N LEU A 12 -14.48 -9.67 -26.46
CA LEU A 12 -14.99 -8.97 -25.27
C LEU A 12 -15.93 -7.85 -25.75
N THR A 13 -17.24 -8.11 -25.75
CA THR A 13 -18.24 -7.10 -26.07
C THR A 13 -18.56 -6.30 -24.81
N LEU A 14 -18.00 -5.09 -24.72
CA LEU A 14 -18.31 -4.13 -23.64
C LEU A 14 -19.81 -3.80 -23.56
N ASP A 15 -20.55 -4.03 -24.64
CA ASP A 15 -22.00 -3.80 -24.78
C ASP A 15 -22.86 -4.71 -23.90
N THR A 16 -22.30 -5.81 -23.37
CA THR A 16 -23.04 -6.73 -22.46
C THR A 16 -22.87 -6.40 -20.97
N ILE A 17 -22.04 -5.41 -20.63
CA ILE A 17 -21.82 -5.02 -19.25
C ILE A 17 -22.93 -4.06 -18.82
N ALA A 18 -23.62 -4.39 -17.73
CA ALA A 18 -24.65 -3.53 -17.15
C ALA A 18 -24.05 -2.17 -16.77
N THR A 19 -24.51 -1.10 -17.41
CA THR A 19 -24.11 0.26 -17.10
C THR A 19 -25.05 0.89 -16.09
N ILE A 20 -24.49 1.54 -15.07
CA ILE A 20 -25.26 2.27 -14.06
C ILE A 20 -25.01 3.75 -14.29
N ASN A 21 -26.05 4.49 -14.67
CA ASN A 21 -25.95 5.94 -14.81
C ASN A 21 -25.98 6.58 -13.42
N LEU A 22 -24.85 7.16 -13.01
CA LEU A 22 -24.75 7.92 -11.77
C LEU A 22 -25.36 9.31 -11.97
N ASP A 23 -26.16 9.76 -11.00
CA ASP A 23 -26.74 11.10 -11.00
C ASP A 23 -25.60 12.15 -11.01
N PRO A 24 -25.52 13.04 -12.02
CA PRO A 24 -24.44 14.02 -12.14
C PRO A 24 -24.38 14.98 -10.95
N ASN A 25 -25.49 15.22 -10.25
CA ASN A 25 -25.50 16.03 -9.03
C ASN A 25 -24.89 15.31 -7.82
N LYS A 26 -24.94 13.96 -7.80
CA LYS A 26 -24.23 13.15 -6.81
C LYS A 26 -22.74 13.04 -7.13
N VAL A 27 -22.39 12.94 -8.42
CA VAL A 27 -21.00 12.93 -8.88
C VAL A 27 -20.28 14.24 -8.53
N LYS A 28 -20.95 15.39 -8.67
CA LYS A 28 -20.41 16.70 -8.24
C LYS A 28 -20.12 16.81 -6.74
N LYS A 29 -20.68 15.93 -5.90
CA LYS A 29 -20.45 15.90 -4.45
C LYS A 29 -19.36 14.92 -4.03
N LEU A 30 -18.75 14.21 -4.98
CA LEU A 30 -17.62 13.33 -4.68
C LEU A 30 -16.43 14.17 -4.27
N LYS A 31 -15.81 13.82 -3.15
CA LYS A 31 -14.52 14.37 -2.75
C LYS A 31 -13.41 13.55 -3.39
N ASP A 32 -12.38 14.24 -3.85
CA ASP A 32 -11.12 13.59 -4.20
C ASP A 32 -10.55 12.93 -2.94
N PHE A 33 -10.40 11.61 -3.01
CA PHE A 33 -9.80 10.81 -1.95
C PHE A 33 -8.37 10.46 -2.38
N ASN A 34 -7.38 10.98 -1.65
CA ASN A 34 -6.00 10.60 -1.84
C ASN A 34 -5.58 9.54 -0.80
N PRO A 35 -5.48 8.25 -1.15
CA PRO A 35 -5.09 7.20 -0.21
C PRO A 35 -3.68 7.42 0.37
N GLU A 36 -2.77 8.07 -0.37
CA GLU A 36 -1.40 8.33 0.12
C GLU A 36 -1.39 9.31 1.30
N SER A 37 -2.39 10.17 1.42
CA SER A 37 -2.48 11.17 2.49
C SER A 37 -2.60 10.54 3.88
N ILE A 38 -3.19 9.35 3.97
CA ILE A 38 -3.32 8.58 5.22
C ILE A 38 -1.93 8.18 5.74
N PHE A 39 -1.03 7.79 4.84
CA PHE A 39 0.33 7.34 5.19
C PHE A 39 1.30 8.50 5.48
N LEU A 40 0.86 9.75 5.36
CA LEU A 40 1.61 10.94 5.79
C LEU A 40 1.37 11.28 7.27
N ASP A 41 0.28 10.78 7.87
CA ASP A 41 -0.03 10.94 9.29
C ASP A 41 0.65 9.83 10.11
N HIS A 42 1.75 10.17 10.77
CA HIS A 42 2.52 9.22 11.57
C HIS A 42 1.79 8.76 12.83
N THR A 43 0.91 9.58 13.38
CA THR A 43 0.16 9.23 14.58
C THR A 43 -0.84 8.16 14.21
N PHE A 44 -1.61 8.38 13.15
CA PHE A 44 -2.59 7.43 12.65
C PHE A 44 -1.95 6.09 12.25
N VAL A 45 -0.84 6.13 11.52
CA VAL A 45 -0.10 4.91 11.15
C VAL A 45 0.46 4.21 12.40
N GLY A 46 0.98 4.96 13.37
CA GLY A 46 1.50 4.40 14.62
C GLY A 46 0.42 3.70 15.45
N GLU A 47 -0.77 4.30 15.57
CA GLU A 47 -1.93 3.71 16.23
C GLU A 47 -2.38 2.42 15.52
N ALA A 48 -2.45 2.44 14.19
CA ALA A 48 -2.81 1.26 13.40
C ALA A 48 -1.81 0.11 13.58
N LEU A 49 -0.50 0.41 13.55
CA LEU A 49 0.54 -0.58 13.80
C LEU A 49 0.48 -1.15 15.22
N LEU A 50 0.21 -0.32 16.23
CA LEU A 50 0.02 -0.79 17.60
C LEU A 50 -1.20 -1.70 17.71
N GLN A 51 -2.30 -1.33 17.07
CA GLN A 51 -3.53 -2.12 17.07
C GLN A 51 -3.30 -3.51 16.45
N CYS A 52 -2.56 -3.61 15.35
CA CYS A 52 -2.17 -4.90 14.77
C CYS A 52 -1.40 -5.78 15.75
N LEU A 53 -0.51 -5.20 16.58
CA LEU A 53 0.21 -5.96 17.60
C LEU A 53 -0.71 -6.43 18.74
N ILE A 54 -1.69 -5.61 19.13
CA ILE A 54 -2.71 -5.98 20.13
C ILE A 54 -3.57 -7.14 19.63
N ASP A 55 -3.97 -7.08 18.36
CA ASP A 55 -4.84 -8.07 17.72
C ASP A 55 -4.06 -9.32 17.24
N ASN A 56 -2.73 -9.34 17.43
CA ASN A 56 -1.82 -10.37 16.93
C ASN A 56 -1.94 -10.59 15.40
N ASP A 57 -2.24 -9.53 14.66
CA ASP A 57 -2.33 -9.51 13.21
C ASP A 57 -1.01 -9.05 12.60
N THR A 58 -0.07 -9.99 12.51
CA THR A 58 1.27 -9.72 11.96
C THR A 58 1.25 -9.47 10.45
N GLU A 59 0.23 -9.94 9.73
CA GLU A 59 0.12 -9.76 8.28
C GLU A 59 -0.28 -8.32 7.98
N ALA A 60 -1.34 -7.82 8.62
CA ALA A 60 -1.76 -6.42 8.49
C ALA A 60 -0.67 -5.44 8.94
N PHE A 61 0.07 -5.78 10.01
CA PHE A 61 1.21 -4.98 10.45
C PHE A 61 2.23 -4.76 9.33
N MET A 62 2.59 -5.83 8.63
CA MET A 62 3.57 -5.78 7.54
C MET A 62 3.04 -5.02 6.33
N GLU A 63 1.76 -5.16 5.99
CA GLU A 63 1.13 -4.43 4.88
C GLU A 63 1.05 -2.92 5.12
N ILE A 64 0.66 -2.51 6.34
CA ILE A 64 0.59 -1.10 6.73
C ILE A 64 1.99 -0.50 6.72
N LEU A 65 2.97 -1.22 7.28
CA LEU A 65 4.36 -0.78 7.31
C LEU A 65 4.96 -0.67 5.90
N ASP A 66 4.73 -1.64 5.01
CA ASP A 66 5.19 -1.55 3.61
C ASP A 66 4.56 -0.34 2.88
N SER A 67 3.25 -0.15 3.04
CA SER A 67 2.52 0.97 2.44
C SER A 67 3.04 2.34 2.92
N TYR A 68 3.23 2.47 4.23
CA TYR A 68 3.84 3.65 4.83
C TYR A 68 5.23 3.94 4.24
N LEU A 69 6.06 2.91 4.10
CA LEU A 69 7.41 3.06 3.57
C LEU A 69 7.45 3.35 2.08
N ARG A 70 6.50 2.87 1.29
CA ARG A 70 6.39 3.20 -0.15
C ARG A 70 6.11 4.68 -0.35
N VAL A 71 5.16 5.23 0.39
CA VAL A 71 4.82 6.66 0.34
C VAL A 71 6.01 7.50 0.83
N ASN A 72 6.70 7.04 1.89
CA ASN A 72 7.80 7.78 2.51
C ASN A 72 9.21 7.42 2.01
N LYS A 73 9.33 6.59 0.95
CA LYS A 73 10.57 5.91 0.52
C LYS A 73 11.76 6.84 0.30
N LYS A 74 11.53 7.99 -0.34
CA LYS A 74 12.59 8.98 -0.61
C LYS A 74 13.15 9.56 0.68
N ARG A 75 12.27 9.84 1.66
CA ARG A 75 12.61 10.40 2.96
C ARG A 75 13.33 9.36 3.82
N VAL A 76 12.76 8.16 3.90
CA VAL A 76 13.34 7.03 4.65
C VAL A 76 14.74 6.69 4.16
N ALA A 77 14.94 6.55 2.84
CA ALA A 77 16.26 6.21 2.29
C ALA A 77 17.32 7.30 2.57
N LYS A 78 16.94 8.58 2.47
CA LYS A 78 17.83 9.71 2.76
C LYS A 78 18.25 9.74 4.23
N ASN A 79 17.30 9.50 5.14
CA ASN A 79 17.54 9.70 6.57
C ASN A 79 18.16 8.48 7.26
N ALA A 80 17.84 7.27 6.79
CA ALA A 80 18.33 6.03 7.41
C ALA A 80 19.73 5.59 6.92
N ASN A 81 20.34 6.32 5.97
CA ASN A 81 21.56 5.90 5.26
C ASN A 81 21.45 4.50 4.64
N LEU A 82 20.23 4.14 4.19
CA LEU A 82 19.94 2.86 3.56
C LEU A 82 19.73 3.06 2.06
N THR A 83 20.22 2.12 1.26
CA THR A 83 19.92 2.12 -0.16
C THR A 83 18.42 1.86 -0.38
N ARG A 84 17.84 2.44 -1.44
CA ARG A 84 16.43 2.22 -1.79
C ARG A 84 16.10 0.74 -2.02
N SER A 85 17.06 -0.04 -2.53
CA SER A 85 16.89 -1.48 -2.72
C SER A 85 16.85 -2.22 -1.39
N THR A 86 17.72 -1.89 -0.43
CA THR A 86 17.69 -2.47 0.93
C THR A 86 16.34 -2.23 1.61
N VAL A 87 15.82 -1.00 1.53
CA VAL A 87 14.48 -0.69 2.08
C VAL A 87 13.42 -1.54 1.38
N GLN A 88 13.47 -1.68 0.06
CA GLN A 88 12.44 -2.42 -0.66
C GLN A 88 12.53 -3.95 -0.48
N SER A 89 13.73 -4.51 -0.35
CA SER A 89 13.94 -5.93 -0.06
C SER A 89 13.50 -6.29 1.35
N ALA A 90 13.72 -5.39 2.32
CA ALA A 90 13.34 -5.59 3.72
C ALA A 90 11.83 -5.81 3.91
N PHE A 91 10.98 -5.21 3.08
CA PHE A 91 9.51 -5.33 3.16
C PHE A 91 8.89 -6.07 1.97
N SER A 92 9.70 -6.80 1.21
CA SER A 92 9.19 -7.70 0.16
C SER A 92 8.37 -8.85 0.77
N LYS A 93 7.60 -9.59 -0.03
CA LYS A 93 6.83 -10.77 0.42
C LYS A 93 7.64 -11.79 1.23
N ASN A 94 8.95 -11.87 0.98
CA ASN A 94 9.88 -12.76 1.67
C ASN A 94 10.85 -12.00 2.60
N GLY A 95 10.63 -10.70 2.76
CA GLY A 95 11.42 -9.84 3.63
C GLY A 95 11.09 -10.14 5.09
N ASN A 96 12.12 -10.44 5.87
CA ASN A 96 12.01 -10.61 7.32
C ASN A 96 12.88 -9.56 8.03
N PRO A 97 12.44 -8.28 8.05
CA PRO A 97 13.20 -7.24 8.69
C PRO A 97 13.14 -7.42 10.20
N THR A 98 14.30 -7.39 10.85
CA THR A 98 14.32 -7.42 12.32
C THR A 98 13.62 -6.19 12.90
N LEU A 99 13.08 -6.31 14.12
CA LEU A 99 12.54 -5.17 14.86
C LEU A 99 13.55 -4.02 14.97
N LYS A 100 14.84 -4.34 15.08
CA LYS A 100 15.94 -3.35 15.06
C LYS A 100 16.01 -2.59 13.74
N THR A 101 15.84 -3.28 12.61
CA THR A 101 15.79 -2.66 11.28
C THR A 101 14.58 -1.73 11.15
N ILE A 102 13.40 -2.18 11.61
CA ILE A 102 12.16 -1.40 11.60
C ILE A 102 12.32 -0.15 12.47
N ALA A 103 12.77 -0.30 13.72
CA ALA A 103 12.95 0.79 14.67
C ALA A 103 13.93 1.85 14.13
N LYS A 104 15.04 1.42 13.51
CA LYS A 104 16.01 2.33 12.90
C LYS A 104 15.36 3.15 11.78
N ILE A 105 14.59 2.51 10.91
CA ILE A 105 13.89 3.17 9.80
C ILE A 105 12.89 4.21 10.31
N VAL A 106 12.03 3.83 11.26
CA VAL A 106 11.00 4.73 11.82
C VAL A 106 11.61 5.89 12.61
N HIS A 107 12.66 5.64 13.39
CA HIS A 107 13.36 6.68 14.15
C HIS A 107 13.96 7.77 13.25
N HIS A 108 14.65 7.37 12.18
CA HIS A 108 15.26 8.33 11.25
C HIS A 108 14.22 9.11 10.42
N GLU A 109 13.05 8.53 10.18
CA GLU A 109 11.96 9.19 9.47
C GLU A 109 11.30 10.29 10.31
N THR A 110 11.11 10.03 11.61
CA THR A 110 10.49 10.94 12.58
C THR A 110 11.43 12.03 13.09
N ALA A 111 12.72 11.72 13.28
CA ALA A 111 13.73 12.69 13.74
C ALA A 111 13.93 13.84 12.74
N ALA A 112 13.85 13.56 11.42
CA ALA A 112 14.02 14.56 10.37
C ALA A 112 12.86 15.57 10.25
N LYS A 113 11.73 15.36 10.95
CA LYS A 113 10.64 16.34 11.06
C LYS A 113 10.86 17.33 12.22
N ARG A 114 11.78 17.04 13.14
CA ARG A 114 12.06 17.87 14.33
C ARG A 114 13.27 18.80 14.17
N SER A 115 14.01 18.67 13.07
CA SER A 115 15.15 19.52 12.66
C SER A 115 14.74 20.47 11.55
#